data_AF-A0A1E5VBC4-F1
#
_entry.id   AF-A0A1E5VBC4-F1
#
_cell.length_a   1.000
_cell.length_b   1.000
_cell.length_c   1.000
_cell.angle_alpha   90.00
_cell.angle_beta   90.00
_cell.angle_gamma   90.00
#
_symmetry.space_group_name_H-M   'P 1'
#
loop_
_entity.id
_entity.type
_entity.pdbx_description
1 polymer ?
#
loop_
_entity_poly.entity_id
_entity_poly.type
_entity_poly.pdbx_seq_one_letter_code
_entity_poly.pdbx_strand_id
1 'polypeptide(L)'
;MERTRAWSTGRALANSGDDRLTIAFFRDPRGDLPIAPAPQLTMVSPESSAVYGQQAITFNEYRKYVRTKGARGRAQVAGVPDLPLRRRPSAVSSI
;
A
#
# COMPACT_ATOMS: atom_id res chain seq x y z
N MET A 1 -4.84 20.50 23.57
CA MET A 1 -5.31 19.12 23.84
C MET A 1 -5.12 18.31 22.55
N GLU A 2 -3.89 17.87 22.28
CA GLU A 2 -3.56 17.09 21.08
C GLU A 2 -3.82 15.60 21.35
N ARG A 3 -4.72 15.00 20.57
CA ARG A 3 -4.89 13.55 20.53
C ARG A 3 -3.90 12.99 19.53
N THR A 4 -2.72 12.59 19.98
CA THR A 4 -1.84 11.69 19.23
C THR A 4 -2.58 10.37 19.05
N ARG A 5 -3.10 10.10 17.85
CA ARG A 5 -3.56 8.75 17.50
C ARG A 5 -2.32 7.84 17.44
N ALA A 6 -2.02 7.19 18.56
CA ALA A 6 -1.09 6.08 18.59
C ALA A 6 -1.68 4.94 17.74
N TRP A 7 -1.03 4.62 16.64
CA TRP A 7 -1.43 3.53 15.76
C TRP A 7 -0.91 2.21 16.33
N SER A 8 -1.74 1.16 16.36
CA SER A 8 -1.36 -0.15 16.89
C SER A 8 -0.77 -1.06 15.81
N THR A 9 0.47 -1.50 16.00
CA THR A 9 1.00 -2.69 15.30
C THR A 9 0.44 -3.92 16.03
N GLY A 10 -0.39 -4.72 15.34
CA GLY A 10 -0.94 -5.94 15.91
C GLY A 10 0.08 -7.08 15.93
N ARG A 11 0.16 -7.81 17.05
CA ARG A 11 0.90 -9.10 17.15
C ARG A 11 0.03 -10.13 17.85
N ALA A 12 0.13 -11.39 17.43
CA ALA A 12 -0.45 -12.51 18.17
C ALA A 12 0.64 -13.14 19.05
N LEU A 13 0.36 -13.29 20.35
CA LEU A 13 1.22 -13.99 21.30
C LEU A 13 0.70 -15.41 21.50
N ALA A 14 1.62 -16.35 21.73
CA ALA A 14 1.28 -17.72 22.09
C ALA A 14 0.83 -17.81 23.56
N ASN A 15 -0.04 -18.79 23.86
CA ASN A 15 -0.43 -19.17 25.21
C ASN A 15 0.01 -20.63 25.45
N SER A 16 0.37 -20.98 26.68
CA SER A 16 0.74 -22.34 27.08
C SER A 16 -0.43 -23.17 27.63
N GLY A 17 -1.55 -22.54 27.98
CA GLY A 17 -2.68 -23.21 28.66
C GLY A 17 -3.87 -23.55 27.77
N ASP A 18 -4.18 -22.71 26.80
CA ASP A 18 -5.41 -22.83 25.99
C ASP A 18 -5.13 -22.66 24.50
N ASP A 19 -5.90 -23.40 23.70
CA ASP A 19 -5.93 -23.25 22.24
C ASP A 19 -6.55 -21.91 21.84
N ARG A 20 -5.97 -21.27 20.82
CA ARG A 20 -6.48 -20.01 20.25
C ARG A 20 -6.65 -20.14 18.74
N LEU A 21 -7.89 -20.01 18.27
CA LEU A 21 -8.22 -19.89 16.86
C LEU A 21 -8.68 -18.46 16.55
N THR A 22 -8.18 -17.87 15.47
CA THR A 22 -8.66 -16.58 14.97
C THR A 22 -8.69 -16.63 13.45
N ILE A 23 -9.82 -16.27 12.86
CA ILE A 23 -10.01 -16.18 11.41
C ILE A 23 -10.15 -14.70 11.06
N ALA A 24 -9.34 -14.23 10.12
CA ALA A 24 -9.37 -12.86 9.63
C ALA A 24 -9.64 -12.84 8.12
N PHE A 25 -10.54 -11.96 7.71
CA PHE A 25 -10.83 -11.70 6.30
C PHE A 25 -10.17 -10.38 5.88
N PHE A 26 -9.35 -10.43 4.84
CA PHE A 26 -8.72 -9.26 4.25
C PHE A 26 -9.45 -8.89 2.97
N ARG A 27 -9.91 -7.64 2.86
CA ARG A 27 -10.46 -7.08 1.61
C ARG A 27 -9.42 -6.21 0.95
N ASP A 28 -8.68 -6.82 0.05
CA ASP A 28 -7.67 -6.14 -0.74
C ASP A 28 -8.25 -5.62 -2.07
N PRO A 29 -7.66 -4.57 -2.67
CA PRO A 29 -7.95 -4.19 -4.04
C PRO A 29 -7.69 -5.34 -5.02
N ARG A 30 -8.37 -5.31 -6.16
CA ARG A 30 -8.04 -6.17 -7.30
C ARG A 30 -6.61 -5.85 -7.78
N GLY A 31 -5.86 -6.87 -8.20
CA GLY A 31 -4.42 -6.76 -8.44
C GLY A 31 -3.98 -5.77 -9.52
N ASP A 32 -4.79 -5.60 -10.56
CA ASP A 32 -4.57 -4.69 -11.68
C ASP A 32 -5.08 -3.26 -11.42
N LEU A 33 -5.77 -3.02 -10.30
CA LEU A 33 -6.24 -1.67 -9.97
C LEU A 33 -5.06 -0.77 -9.58
N PRO A 34 -5.03 0.48 -10.11
CA PRO A 34 -4.08 1.48 -9.68
C PRO A 34 -4.40 1.90 -8.23
N ILE A 35 -3.35 2.01 -7.42
CA ILE A 35 -3.39 2.57 -6.07
C ILE A 35 -2.56 3.85 -6.05
N ALA A 36 -3.15 4.91 -5.49
CA ALA A 36 -2.54 6.22 -5.31
C ALA A 36 -3.29 6.97 -4.20
N PRO A 37 -2.71 8.03 -3.62
CA PRO A 37 -3.45 8.94 -2.76
C PRO A 37 -4.72 9.44 -3.46
N ALA A 38 -5.85 9.47 -2.74
CA ALA A 38 -7.09 9.97 -3.28
C ALA A 38 -6.96 11.50 -3.55
N PRO A 39 -7.23 11.99 -4.76
CA PRO A 39 -7.06 13.40 -5.10
C PRO A 39 -7.85 14.34 -4.19
N GLN A 40 -9.05 13.93 -3.80
CA GLN A 40 -9.92 14.69 -2.91
C GLN A 40 -9.33 14.90 -1.52
N LEU A 41 -8.34 14.09 -1.11
CA LEU A 41 -7.66 14.23 0.18
C LEU A 41 -6.36 15.05 0.06
N THR A 42 -5.73 15.03 -1.11
CA THR A 42 -4.50 15.80 -1.39
C THR A 42 -4.78 17.22 -1.89
N MET A 43 -6.01 17.52 -2.32
CA MET A 43 -6.45 18.85 -2.76
C MET A 43 -6.93 19.76 -1.62
N VAL A 44 -7.08 19.26 -0.38
CA VAL A 44 -7.74 20.00 0.72
C VAL A 44 -6.79 20.99 1.41
N SER A 45 -5.48 20.80 1.30
CA SER A 45 -4.50 21.73 1.88
C SER A 45 -3.23 21.79 1.03
N PRO A 46 -2.71 23.00 0.71
CA PRO A 46 -1.39 23.16 0.10
C PRO A 46 -0.26 22.50 0.92
N GLU A 47 -0.46 22.36 2.24
CA GLU A 47 0.46 21.69 3.16
C GLU A 47 0.29 20.16 3.17
N SER A 48 -0.78 19.63 2.57
CA SER A 48 -1.04 18.19 2.47
C SER A 48 -0.28 17.58 1.29
N SER A 49 1.05 17.64 1.35
CA SER A 49 1.89 16.89 0.42
C SER A 49 1.53 15.41 0.51
N ALA A 50 1.24 14.78 -0.63
CA ALA A 50 0.89 13.36 -0.62
C ALA A 50 2.09 12.56 -0.06
N VAL A 51 1.85 11.86 1.05
CA VAL A 51 2.88 11.18 1.87
C VAL A 51 3.44 9.93 1.17
N TYR A 52 2.86 9.56 0.03
CA TYR A 52 3.22 8.38 -0.76
C TYR A 52 3.48 8.84 -2.18
N GLY A 53 4.37 8.12 -2.90
CA GLY A 53 4.77 8.47 -4.26
C GLY A 53 3.60 8.97 -5.10
N GLN A 54 3.80 10.10 -5.77
CA GLN A 54 2.73 10.80 -6.51
C GLN A 54 2.15 9.93 -7.65
N GLN A 55 2.92 8.95 -8.11
CA GLN A 55 2.56 8.11 -9.24
C GLN A 55 1.77 6.87 -8.81
N ALA A 56 0.68 6.61 -9.55
CA ALA A 56 -0.12 5.41 -9.37
C ALA A 56 0.67 4.16 -9.79
N ILE A 57 0.64 3.13 -8.95
CA ILE A 57 1.14 1.78 -9.27
C ILE A 57 0.00 0.78 -9.14
N THR A 58 0.11 -0.38 -9.79
CA THR A 58 -0.89 -1.44 -9.59
C THR A 58 -0.72 -2.10 -8.22
N PHE A 59 -1.81 -2.61 -7.66
CA PHE A 59 -1.73 -3.36 -6.41
C PHE A 59 -0.82 -4.59 -6.51
N ASN A 60 -0.72 -5.24 -7.67
CA ASN A 60 0.22 -6.34 -7.91
C ASN A 60 1.69 -5.90 -7.80
N GLU A 61 2.05 -4.75 -8.35
CA GLU A 61 3.40 -4.18 -8.22
C GLU A 61 3.74 -3.87 -6.77
N TYR A 62 2.79 -3.27 -6.04
CA TYR A 62 2.93 -3.05 -4.61
C TYR A 62 3.17 -4.35 -3.83
N ARG A 63 2.34 -5.38 -4.04
CA ARG A 63 2.49 -6.65 -3.33
C ARG A 63 3.80 -7.36 -3.69
N LYS A 64 4.26 -7.26 -4.94
CA LYS A 64 5.56 -7.78 -5.37
C LYS A 64 6.68 -7.07 -4.64
N TYR A 65 6.68 -5.74 -4.61
CA TYR A 65 7.65 -4.94 -3.87
C TYR A 65 7.69 -5.36 -2.39
N VAL A 66 6.54 -5.39 -1.72
CA VAL A 66 6.44 -5.71 -0.28
C VAL A 66 7.03 -7.08 0.05
N ARG A 67 6.73 -8.10 -0.76
CA ARG A 67 7.25 -9.47 -0.57
C ARG A 67 8.76 -9.56 -0.66
N THR A 68 9.40 -8.73 -1.50
CA THR A 68 10.86 -8.77 -1.70
C THR A 68 11.66 -8.01 -0.64
N LYS A 69 11.02 -7.16 0.17
CA LYS A 69 11.70 -6.29 1.15
C LYS A 69 11.49 -6.71 2.61
N GLY A 70 10.69 -7.75 2.86
CA GLY A 70 10.29 -8.19 4.20
C GLY A 70 9.30 -7.23 4.87
N ALA A 71 8.72 -7.60 6.00
CA ALA A 71 7.77 -6.75 6.71
C ALA A 71 8.49 -5.59 7.43
N ARG A 72 8.18 -4.34 7.07
CA ARG A 72 8.73 -3.14 7.74
C ARG A 72 7.66 -2.22 8.33
N GLY A 73 6.46 -2.76 8.54
CA GLY A 73 5.29 -1.97 8.94
C GLY A 73 5.05 -0.80 7.97
N ARG A 74 4.75 0.38 8.52
CA ARG A 74 4.40 1.57 7.71
C ARG A 74 5.56 2.14 6.89
N ALA A 75 6.79 1.96 7.37
CA ALA A 75 7.98 2.44 6.66
C ALA A 75 8.11 1.81 5.27
N GLN A 76 7.44 0.68 5.04
CA GLN A 76 7.45 -0.02 3.75
C GLN A 76 6.74 0.73 2.63
N VAL A 77 5.72 1.52 2.95
CA VAL A 77 4.92 2.25 1.94
C VAL A 77 5.68 3.48 1.44
N ALA A 78 6.50 4.11 2.29
CA ALA A 78 7.33 5.25 1.92
C ALA A 78 8.49 4.87 0.96
N GLY A 79 8.91 3.61 0.95
CA GLY A 79 10.05 3.13 0.16
C GLY A 79 9.69 2.61 -1.23
N VAL A 80 8.41 2.62 -1.61
CA VAL A 80 7.97 2.17 -2.94
C VAL A 80 8.57 3.13 -3.98
N PRO A 81 9.56 2.68 -4.79
CA PRO A 81 10.18 3.55 -5.78
C PRO A 81 9.18 3.86 -6.89
N ASP A 82 9.39 4.99 -7.55
CA ASP A 82 8.68 5.36 -8.77
C ASP A 82 9.02 4.32 -9.85
N LEU A 83 8.17 3.31 -10.01
CA LEU A 83 8.45 2.18 -10.90
C LEU A 83 8.20 2.67 -12.34
N PRO A 84 9.17 2.55 -13.26
CA PRO A 84 8.97 3.05 -14.62
C PRO A 84 7.82 2.29 -15.27
N LEU A 85 6.80 3.06 -15.71
CA LEU A 85 5.67 2.57 -16.48
C LEU A 85 6.17 1.61 -17.57
N ARG A 86 5.75 0.35 -17.50
CA ARG A 86 5.97 -0.61 -18.59
C ARG A 86 5.34 0.04 -19.83
N ARG A 87 6.18 0.38 -20.83
CA ARG A 87 5.73 1.00 -22.08
C ARG A 87 4.55 0.18 -22.61
N ARG A 88 3.40 0.82 -22.84
CA ARG A 88 2.29 0.20 -23.57
C ARG A 88 2.88 -0.40 -24.86
N PRO A 89 2.56 -1.66 -25.22
CA PRO A 89 2.91 -2.13 -26.55
C PRO A 89 2.29 -1.13 -27.56
N SER A 90 3.14 -0.57 -28.41
CA SER A 90 2.73 0.32 -29.48
C SER A 90 1.62 -0.36 -30.27
N ALA A 91 0.48 0.32 -30.43
CA ALA A 91 -0.54 -0.12 -31.35
C ALA A 91 0.13 -0.34 -32.71
N VAL A 92 0.07 -1.57 -33.22
CA VAL A 92 0.49 -1.90 -34.57
C VAL A 92 -0.42 -1.10 -35.49
N SER A 93 0.13 -0.07 -36.14
CA SER A 93 -0.54 0.61 -37.24
C SER A 93 -0.61 -0.40 -38.38
N SER A 94 -1.80 -0.95 -38.63
CA SER A 94 -2.05 -1.65 -39.88
C SER A 94 -2.08 -0.61 -41.00
N ILE A 95 -1.31 -0.90 -42.05
CA ILE A 95 -1.25 -0.20 -43.33
C ILE A 95 -2.54 -0.47 -44.10
#